data_AF-A0A4R8EJI4-F1
#
_entry.id   AF-A0A4R8EJI4-F1
#
_cell.length_a   1.000
_cell.length_b   1.000
_cell.length_c   1.000
_cell.angle_alpha   90.00
_cell.angle_beta   90.00
_cell.angle_gamma   90.00
#
_symmetry.space_group_name_H-M   'P 1'
#
loop_
_entity.id
_entity.type
_entity.pdbx_description
1 polymer ?
#
loop_
_entity_poly.entity_id
_entity_poly.type
_entity_poly.pdbx_seq_one_letter_code
_entity_poly.pdbx_strand_id
1 'polypeptide(L)'
;MPQGAKMMTSTVNNLLSNGFSPVRCPVTQVVMPNMTRNFDGFHISYARNLADYGSDTTSVVLQARVFLVLNGYHADVMVEAAERNGIQGCIDVFIERLQQANKFSEHRMAAGVDTDTFSLMPTMLEMIGQSYMDRFMQAVTNDTGQ
;
A
#
# COMPACT_ATOMS: atom_id res chain seq x y z
N MET A 1 -17.59 -28.91 0.53
CA MET A 1 -16.71 -28.05 -0.32
C MET A 1 -15.99 -27.09 0.61
N PRO A 2 -14.65 -26.97 0.57
CA PRO A 2 -13.94 -26.15 1.53
C PRO A 2 -14.20 -24.67 1.23
N GLN A 3 -14.71 -23.94 2.23
CA GLN A 3 -15.08 -22.52 2.14
C GLN A 3 -13.91 -21.61 1.70
N GLY A 4 -12.66 -22.02 1.97
CA GLY A 4 -11.46 -21.27 1.57
C GLY A 4 -11.23 -21.15 0.06
N ALA A 5 -11.59 -22.17 -0.74
CA ALA A 5 -11.38 -22.14 -2.18
C ALA A 5 -12.34 -21.16 -2.89
N LYS A 6 -13.60 -21.08 -2.43
CA LYS A 6 -14.61 -20.13 -2.95
C LYS A 6 -14.25 -18.68 -2.59
N MET A 7 -13.74 -18.43 -1.38
CA MET A 7 -13.34 -17.10 -0.93
C MET A 7 -12.10 -16.59 -1.68
N MET A 8 -11.16 -17.48 -2.02
CA MET A 8 -9.99 -17.14 -2.83
C MET A 8 -10.33 -16.71 -4.26
N THR A 9 -11.44 -17.21 -4.83
CA THR A 9 -11.87 -16.85 -6.19
C THR A 9 -12.54 -15.49 -6.21
N SER A 10 -13.32 -15.14 -5.17
CA SER A 10 -13.97 -13.82 -5.09
C SER A 10 -12.97 -12.69 -4.95
N THR A 11 -11.94 -12.82 -4.13
CA THR A 11 -10.92 -11.76 -3.98
C THR A 11 -10.16 -11.51 -5.28
N VAL A 12 -9.75 -12.57 -5.99
CA VAL A 12 -9.08 -12.42 -7.28
C VAL A 12 -9.99 -11.77 -8.32
N ASN A 13 -11.28 -12.16 -8.37
CA ASN A 13 -12.23 -11.55 -9.28
C ASN A 13 -12.48 -10.06 -8.97
N ASN A 14 -12.54 -9.69 -7.69
CA ASN A 14 -12.66 -8.30 -7.27
C ASN A 14 -11.43 -7.49 -7.70
N LEU A 15 -10.22 -8.03 -7.46
CA LEU A 15 -8.98 -7.41 -7.89
C LEU A 15 -8.95 -7.18 -9.41
N LEU A 16 -9.29 -8.20 -10.20
CA LEU A 16 -9.35 -8.07 -11.67
C LEU A 16 -10.37 -7.02 -12.11
N SER A 17 -11.56 -7.01 -11.50
CA SER A 17 -12.61 -6.01 -11.78
C SER A 17 -12.17 -4.60 -11.42
N ASN A 18 -11.34 -4.47 -10.38
CA ASN A 18 -10.71 -3.23 -9.95
C ASN A 18 -9.40 -2.93 -10.69
N GLY A 19 -9.12 -3.59 -11.82
CA GLY A 19 -8.00 -3.26 -12.71
C GLY A 19 -6.63 -3.74 -12.22
N PHE A 20 -6.58 -4.63 -11.23
CA PHE A 20 -5.33 -5.26 -10.84
C PHE A 20 -4.93 -6.34 -11.84
N SER A 21 -3.63 -6.51 -12.01
CA SER A 21 -3.06 -7.56 -12.85
C SER A 21 -1.95 -8.31 -12.11
N PRO A 22 -1.78 -9.61 -12.39
CA PRO A 22 -0.61 -10.33 -11.94
C PRO A 22 0.61 -9.86 -12.75
N VAL A 23 1.73 -9.62 -12.07
CA VAL A 23 3.01 -9.30 -12.73
C VAL A 23 3.83 -10.57 -12.86
N ARG A 24 4.52 -10.76 -13.99
CA ARG A 24 5.53 -11.82 -14.14
C ARG A 24 6.91 -11.24 -13.89
N CYS A 25 7.73 -11.98 -13.13
CA CYS A 25 9.15 -11.68 -13.08
C CYS A 25 9.74 -11.82 -14.49
N PRO A 26 10.36 -10.77 -15.07
CA PRO A 26 10.85 -10.82 -16.46
C PRO A 26 11.91 -11.91 -16.68
N VAL A 27 12.70 -12.20 -15.66
CA VAL A 27 13.81 -13.17 -15.74
C VAL A 27 13.32 -14.60 -15.56
N THR A 28 12.54 -14.89 -14.52
CA THR A 28 12.11 -16.26 -14.18
C THR A 28 10.81 -16.67 -14.84
N GLN A 29 10.04 -15.72 -15.40
CA GLN A 29 8.69 -15.90 -15.96
C GLN A 29 7.64 -16.41 -14.95
N VAL A 30 8.02 -16.53 -13.68
CA VAL A 30 7.13 -16.89 -12.58
C VAL A 30 6.19 -15.71 -12.30
N VAL A 31 4.92 -16.03 -12.06
CA VAL A 31 3.93 -15.04 -11.62
C VAL A 31 4.30 -14.60 -10.21
N MET A 32 4.48 -13.31 -10.02
CA MET A 32 4.73 -12.72 -8.72
C MET A 32 3.53 -12.99 -7.79
N PRO A 33 3.77 -13.20 -6.49
CA PRO A 33 2.70 -13.46 -5.54
C PRO A 33 1.71 -12.29 -5.38
N ASN A 34 2.11 -11.10 -5.84
CA ASN A 34 1.36 -9.87 -5.70
C ASN A 34 0.54 -9.58 -6.97
N MET A 35 -0.64 -9.01 -6.80
CA MET A 35 -1.37 -8.35 -7.88
C MET A 35 -1.23 -6.84 -7.72
N THR A 36 -1.04 -6.12 -8.83
CA THR A 36 -0.82 -4.67 -8.81
C THR A 36 -1.76 -3.94 -9.75
N ARG A 37 -2.16 -2.73 -9.37
CA ARG A 37 -2.79 -1.74 -10.26
C ARG A 37 -1.94 -0.48 -10.28
N ASN A 38 -1.53 -0.06 -11.47
CA ASN A 38 -0.69 1.11 -11.67
C ASN A 38 -1.53 2.37 -11.86
N PHE A 39 -1.02 3.48 -11.33
CA PHE A 39 -1.50 4.85 -11.53
C PHE A 39 -0.31 5.73 -11.93
N ASP A 40 -0.54 7.01 -12.19
CA ASP A 40 0.55 7.93 -12.52
C ASP A 40 1.45 8.19 -11.30
N GLY A 41 2.71 7.74 -11.38
CA GLY A 41 3.72 7.91 -10.32
C GLY A 41 3.62 6.98 -9.10
N PHE A 42 2.58 6.15 -8.98
CA PHE A 42 2.41 5.18 -7.89
C PHE A 42 1.63 3.94 -8.32
N HIS A 43 1.62 2.90 -7.47
CA HIS A 43 0.76 1.75 -7.68
C HIS A 43 0.20 1.22 -6.37
N ILE A 44 -0.94 0.53 -6.47
CA ILE A 44 -1.51 -0.26 -5.36
C ILE A 44 -1.11 -1.71 -5.59
N SER A 45 -0.61 -2.38 -4.55
CA SER A 45 -0.20 -3.78 -4.58
C SER A 45 -0.92 -4.54 -3.48
N TYR A 46 -1.51 -5.68 -3.82
CA TYR A 46 -2.09 -6.63 -2.88
C TYR A 46 -1.32 -7.94 -2.91
N ALA A 47 -0.86 -8.38 -1.74
CA ALA A 47 -0.10 -9.61 -1.57
C ALA A 47 -0.80 -10.54 -0.58
N ARG A 48 -0.93 -11.82 -0.95
CA ARG A 48 -1.47 -12.89 -0.10
C ARG A 48 -0.34 -13.75 0.45
N ASN A 49 0.57 -13.13 1.20
CA ASN A 49 1.77 -13.82 1.65
C ASN A 49 1.92 -13.76 3.18
N LEU A 50 1.43 -14.81 3.85
CA LEU A 50 1.64 -15.00 5.29
C LEU A 50 3.13 -15.17 5.65
N ALA A 51 3.95 -15.77 4.79
CA ALA A 51 5.35 -16.03 5.11
C ALA A 51 6.15 -14.73 5.22
N ASP A 52 5.87 -13.77 4.33
CA ASP A 52 6.61 -12.51 4.27
C ASP A 52 6.04 -11.47 5.23
N TYR A 53 4.71 -11.30 5.25
CA TYR A 53 4.05 -10.19 5.96
C TYR A 53 3.25 -10.63 7.19
N GLY A 54 3.14 -11.93 7.46
CA GLY A 54 2.32 -12.49 8.54
C GLY A 54 0.81 -12.45 8.27
N SER A 55 0.37 -11.78 7.21
CA SER A 55 -1.02 -11.70 6.77
C SER A 55 -1.09 -11.27 5.30
N ASP A 56 -2.31 -11.24 4.74
CA ASP A 56 -2.56 -10.50 3.51
C ASP A 56 -2.21 -9.02 3.73
N THR A 57 -1.71 -8.33 2.71
CA THR A 57 -1.39 -6.91 2.80
C THR A 57 -1.87 -6.16 1.57
N THR A 58 -2.27 -4.91 1.79
CA THR A 58 -2.50 -3.92 0.75
C THR A 58 -1.51 -2.79 0.94
N SER A 59 -0.82 -2.42 -0.13
CA SER A 59 0.20 -1.37 -0.09
C SER A 59 -0.07 -0.33 -1.16
N VAL A 60 0.22 0.93 -0.82
CA VAL A 60 0.43 1.98 -1.81
C VAL A 60 1.93 2.22 -1.91
N VAL A 61 2.46 2.15 -3.13
CA VAL A 61 3.89 2.22 -3.40
C VAL A 61 4.18 3.41 -4.29
N LEU A 62 4.93 4.38 -3.75
CA LEU A 62 5.24 5.64 -4.43
C LEU A 62 6.59 5.54 -5.11
N GLN A 63 6.66 5.85 -6.40
CA GLN A 63 7.86 5.76 -7.26
C GLN A 63 8.65 4.43 -7.13
N ALA A 64 7.98 3.32 -6.79
CA ALA A 64 8.64 2.03 -6.49
C ALA A 64 9.69 2.10 -5.37
N ARG A 65 9.59 3.09 -4.47
CA ARG A 65 10.56 3.38 -3.40
C ARG A 65 9.96 3.39 -2.02
N VAL A 66 8.82 4.06 -1.83
CA VAL A 66 8.18 4.20 -0.51
C VAL A 66 7.03 3.20 -0.42
N PHE A 67 7.10 2.29 0.54
CA PHE A 67 6.12 1.23 0.77
C PHE A 67 5.27 1.54 2.00
N LEU A 68 4.06 2.04 1.77
CA LEU A 68 3.06 2.22 2.81
C LEU A 68 2.14 1.00 2.83
N VAL A 69 2.31 0.14 3.84
CA VAL A 69 1.71 -1.20 3.89
C VAL A 69 0.69 -1.29 5.02
N LEU A 70 -0.53 -1.73 4.71
CA LEU A 70 -1.58 -2.07 5.66
C LEU A 70 -1.78 -3.59 5.71
N ASN A 71 -2.05 -4.13 6.89
CA ASN A 71 -2.53 -5.49 7.09
C ASN A 71 -3.96 -5.63 6.56
N GLY A 72 -4.24 -6.69 5.83
CA GLY A 72 -5.56 -7.03 5.29
C GLY A 72 -5.82 -6.56 3.86
N TYR A 73 -7.06 -6.80 3.42
CA TYR A 73 -7.56 -6.42 2.11
C TYR A 73 -8.19 -5.01 2.15
N HIS A 74 -7.54 -4.06 1.49
CA HIS A 74 -7.98 -2.66 1.35
C HIS A 74 -7.95 -2.20 -0.11
N ALA A 75 -7.81 -3.13 -1.06
CA ALA A 75 -7.60 -2.81 -2.48
C ALA A 75 -8.76 -2.00 -3.07
N ASP A 76 -10.01 -2.36 -2.74
CA ASP A 76 -11.21 -1.71 -3.27
C ASP A 76 -11.27 -0.24 -2.83
N VAL A 77 -11.14 0.02 -1.53
CA VAL A 77 -11.20 1.38 -0.97
C VAL A 77 -9.99 2.22 -1.41
N MET A 78 -8.80 1.62 -1.53
CA MET A 78 -7.62 2.32 -2.03
C MET A 78 -7.78 2.70 -3.50
N VAL A 79 -8.35 1.81 -4.33
CA VAL A 79 -8.65 2.10 -5.73
C VAL A 79 -9.69 3.21 -5.86
N GLU A 80 -10.79 3.13 -5.10
CA GLU A 80 -11.83 4.15 -5.14
C GLU A 80 -11.27 5.53 -4.70
N ALA A 81 -10.38 5.55 -3.72
CA ALA A 81 -9.71 6.77 -3.29
C ALA A 81 -8.71 7.29 -4.36
N ALA A 82 -7.97 6.40 -5.01
CA ALA A 82 -7.06 6.74 -6.10
C ALA A 82 -7.79 7.35 -7.30
N GLU A 83 -8.95 6.79 -7.66
CA GLU A 83 -9.77 7.30 -8.76
C GLU A 83 -10.38 8.67 -8.45
N ARG A 84 -10.69 8.94 -7.18
CA ARG A 84 -11.27 10.23 -6.76
C ARG A 84 -10.22 11.33 -6.62
N ASN A 85 -9.07 11.04 -6.03
CA ASN A 85 -8.10 12.07 -5.63
C ASN A 85 -6.63 11.65 -5.83
N GLY A 86 -6.37 10.70 -6.71
CA GLY A 86 -5.01 10.22 -6.99
C GLY A 86 -4.31 9.69 -5.75
N ILE A 87 -2.98 9.89 -5.69
CA ILE A 87 -2.16 9.43 -4.57
C ILE A 87 -2.63 9.99 -3.23
N GLN A 88 -3.12 11.23 -3.21
CA GLN A 88 -3.60 11.89 -2.01
C GLN A 88 -4.77 11.13 -1.38
N GLY A 89 -5.70 10.62 -2.19
CA GLY A 89 -6.78 9.76 -1.71
C GLY A 89 -6.26 8.46 -1.07
N CYS A 90 -5.23 7.83 -1.63
CA CYS A 90 -4.61 6.66 -1.00
C CYS A 90 -3.92 6.99 0.33
N ILE A 91 -3.29 8.17 0.44
CA ILE A 91 -2.68 8.63 1.70
C ILE A 91 -3.76 8.85 2.76
N ASP A 92 -4.90 9.43 2.38
CA ASP A 92 -6.04 9.59 3.29
C ASP A 92 -6.50 8.24 3.85
N VAL A 93 -6.70 7.24 2.99
CA VAL A 93 -7.07 5.88 3.40
C VAL A 93 -6.02 5.25 4.31
N PHE A 94 -4.73 5.47 4.03
CA PHE A 94 -3.64 4.97 4.86
C PHE A 94 -3.65 5.60 6.26
N ILE A 95 -3.78 6.92 6.34
CA ILE A 95 -3.86 7.67 7.61
C ILE A 95 -5.06 7.20 8.45
N GLU A 96 -6.24 7.04 7.84
CA GLU A 96 -7.45 6.54 8.53
C GLU A 96 -7.26 5.14 9.13
N ARG A 97 -6.34 4.34 8.57
CA ARG A 97 -6.11 2.94 8.92
C ARG A 97 -4.72 2.73 9.50
N LEU A 98 -4.09 3.77 10.02
CA LEU A 98 -2.69 3.73 10.47
C LEU A 98 -2.44 2.66 11.54
N GLN A 99 -3.42 2.41 12.41
CA GLN A 99 -3.40 1.33 13.41
C GLN A 99 -3.34 -0.10 12.82
N GLN A 100 -3.60 -0.24 11.51
CA GLN A 100 -3.45 -1.47 10.76
C GLN A 100 -2.15 -1.50 9.94
N ALA A 101 -1.28 -0.50 10.08
CA ALA A 101 0.02 -0.49 9.41
C ALA A 101 0.79 -1.77 9.74
N ASN A 102 1.30 -2.42 8.69
CA ASN A 102 2.15 -3.58 8.86
C ASN A 102 3.47 -3.14 9.50
N LYS A 103 4.08 -3.99 10.33
CA LYS A 103 5.38 -3.72 10.97
C LYS A 103 6.52 -3.44 9.98
N PHE A 104 6.39 -3.87 8.72
CA PHE A 104 7.34 -3.61 7.64
C PHE A 104 6.98 -2.39 6.78
N SER A 105 5.94 -1.65 7.15
CA SER A 105 5.56 -0.40 6.47
C SER A 105 6.57 0.70 6.79
N GLU A 106 6.99 1.45 5.78
CA GLU A 106 8.04 2.47 5.89
C GLU A 106 7.53 3.84 6.36
N HIS A 107 6.25 3.93 6.69
CA HIS A 107 5.55 5.18 7.04
C HIS A 107 6.27 6.04 8.11
N ARG A 108 6.94 5.43 9.09
CA ARG A 108 7.69 6.18 10.12
C ARG A 108 8.95 6.85 9.58
N MET A 109 9.71 6.16 8.73
CA MET A 109 10.86 6.76 8.03
C MET A 109 10.39 7.82 7.02
N ALA A 110 9.35 7.50 6.26
CA ALA A 110 8.75 8.43 5.29
C ALA A 110 8.16 9.68 5.95
N ALA A 111 7.71 9.60 7.21
CA ALA A 111 7.25 10.72 8.02
C ALA A 111 8.38 11.48 8.76
N GLY A 112 9.63 11.03 8.67
CA GLY A 112 10.74 11.61 9.40
C GLY A 112 10.70 11.36 10.92
N VAL A 113 9.89 10.41 11.39
CA VAL A 113 9.85 9.98 12.81
C VAL A 113 11.04 9.10 13.14
N ASP A 114 11.39 8.18 12.23
CA ASP A 114 12.57 7.33 12.33
C ASP A 114 13.68 7.80 11.36
N THR A 115 14.91 7.32 11.55
CA THR A 115 16.05 7.70 10.70
C THR A 115 15.83 7.27 9.24
N ASP A 116 15.78 8.24 8.33
CA ASP A 116 15.56 8.01 6.91
C ASP A 116 16.87 7.73 6.16
N THR A 117 17.31 6.48 6.17
CA THR A 117 18.55 6.06 5.50
C THR A 117 18.41 6.02 3.97
N PHE A 118 17.18 5.98 3.44
CA PHE A 118 16.90 5.76 2.02
C PHE A 118 16.32 6.98 1.29
N SER A 119 16.24 8.12 1.99
CA SER A 119 15.63 9.36 1.47
C SER A 119 14.17 9.14 1.05
N LEU A 120 13.40 8.43 1.88
CA LEU A 120 11.98 8.17 1.72
C LEU A 120 11.14 9.42 1.98
N MET A 121 11.49 10.23 2.98
CA MET A 121 10.75 11.45 3.32
C MET A 121 10.79 12.50 2.18
N PRO A 122 11.95 12.79 1.54
CA PRO A 122 11.98 13.62 0.33
C PRO A 122 11.12 13.05 -0.81
N THR A 123 11.17 11.73 -1.05
CA THR A 123 10.37 11.08 -2.09
C THR A 123 8.87 11.23 -1.81
N MET A 124 8.47 11.06 -0.55
CA MET A 124 7.11 11.25 -0.09
C MET A 124 6.66 12.70 -0.33
N LEU A 125 7.46 13.67 0.12
CA LEU A 125 7.18 15.10 -0.02
C LEU A 125 7.01 15.52 -1.50
N GLU A 126 7.89 15.05 -2.38
CA GLU A 126 7.82 15.33 -3.83
C GLU A 126 6.49 14.83 -4.41
N MET A 127 6.07 13.63 -4.03
CA MET A 127 4.90 12.95 -4.59
C MET A 127 3.56 13.49 -4.09
N ILE A 128 3.47 13.87 -2.81
CA ILE A 128 2.18 14.23 -2.19
C ILE A 128 2.05 15.74 -1.91
N GLY A 129 3.16 16.47 -1.97
CA GLY A 129 3.25 17.89 -1.69
C GLY A 129 3.23 18.22 -0.20
N GLN A 130 3.65 19.43 0.14
CA GLN A 130 3.87 19.86 1.53
C GLN A 130 2.62 19.72 2.42
N SER A 131 1.45 20.16 1.93
CA SER A 131 0.22 20.15 2.75
C SER A 131 -0.21 18.73 3.16
N TYR A 132 -0.06 17.75 2.27
CA TYR A 132 -0.36 16.36 2.61
C TYR A 132 0.77 15.74 3.44
N MET A 133 2.01 16.17 3.21
CA MET A 133 3.15 15.73 4.00
C MET A 133 3.00 16.13 5.47
N ASP A 134 2.62 17.37 5.75
CA ASP A 134 2.38 17.86 7.11
C ASP A 134 1.30 17.03 7.83
N ARG A 135 0.20 16.73 7.13
CA ARG A 135 -0.89 15.90 7.66
C ARG A 135 -0.46 14.46 7.90
N PHE A 136 0.32 13.88 6.99
CA PHE A 136 0.87 12.54 7.13
C PHE A 136 1.82 12.46 8.33
N MET A 137 2.75 13.39 8.46
CA MET A 137 3.68 13.49 9.59
C MET A 137 2.94 13.63 10.93
N GLN A 138 1.91 14.48 10.97
CA GLN A 138 1.09 14.66 12.17
C GLN A 138 0.39 13.37 12.58
N ALA A 139 -0.23 12.67 11.62
CA ALA A 139 -0.90 11.40 11.88
C ALA A 139 0.06 10.33 12.40
N VAL A 140 1.21 10.16 11.74
CA VAL A 140 2.22 9.16 12.13
C VAL A 140 2.82 9.47 13.50
N THR A 141 3.08 10.74 13.81
CA THR A 141 3.60 11.14 15.13
C THR A 141 2.58 10.84 16.24
N ASN A 142 1.30 11.14 16.01
CA ASN A 142 0.25 10.93 17.01
C ASN A 142 -0.03 9.44 17.30
N ASP A 143 0.22 8.56 16.33
CA ASP A 143 0.07 7.11 16.47
C ASP A 143 1.09 6.51 17.44
N THR A 144 2.29 7.10 17.53
CA THR A 144 3.35 6.63 18.44
C THR A 144 3.12 6.92 19.92
N GLY A 145 2.03 7.61 20.26
CA GLY A 145 1.67 8.03 21.62
C GLY A 145 0.64 7.15 22.34
N GLN A 146 0.28 5.98 21.81
CA GLN A 146 -0.64 5.02 22.45
C GLN A 146 0.05 3.72 22.86
#